data_AF-H2C8J8-F1
#
_entry.id   AF-H2C8J8-F1
#
_cell.length_a   1.000
_cell.length_b   1.000
_cell.length_c   1.000
_cell.angle_alpha   90.00
_cell.angle_beta   90.00
_cell.angle_gamma   90.00
#
_symmetry.space_group_name_H-M   'P 1'
#
loop_
_entity.id
_entity.type
_entity.pdbx_description
1 polymer ?
#
loop_
_entity_poly.entity_id
_entity_poly.type
_entity_poly.pdbx_seq_one_letter_code
_entity_poly.pdbx_strand_id
1 'polypeptide(L)' 'MPWKIKCTSCNTEGLLNVSFDISRQKSIYHYCRVCKKNTFNEILGYIE' A
#
# COMPACT_ATOMS: atom_id res chain seq x y z
N MET A 1 -3.08 12.53 -6.05
CA MET A 1 -2.59 12.38 -4.67
C MET A 1 -2.30 10.89 -4.41
N PRO A 2 -1.54 10.51 -3.36
CA PRO A 2 -1.16 9.12 -3.12
C PRO A 2 -2.26 8.28 -2.47
N TRP A 3 -2.18 6.97 -2.67
CA TRP A 3 -2.93 5.98 -1.89
C TRP A 3 -2.19 5.60 -0.63
N LYS A 4 -2.87 5.61 0.51
CA LYS A 4 -2.34 5.11 1.77
C LYS A 4 -2.46 3.59 1.79
N ILE A 5 -1.35 2.91 2.06
CA ILE A 5 -1.28 1.46 2.11
C ILE A 5 -0.64 1.00 3.42
N LYS A 6 -0.90 -0.25 3.83
CA LYS A 6 -0.36 -0.84 5.07
C LYS A 6 0.19 -2.22 4.81
N CYS A 7 1.45 -2.45 5.19
CA CYS A 7 2.07 -3.76 5.10
C CYS A 7 1.40 -4.76 6.04
N THR A 8 0.96 -5.91 5.52
CA THR A 8 0.33 -6.96 6.34
C THR A 8 1.33 -7.70 7.24
N SER A 9 2.63 -7.63 6.94
CA SER A 9 3.67 -8.34 7.69
C SER A 9 4.21 -7.56 8.89
N CYS A 10 4.30 -6.24 8.82
CA CYS A 10 4.89 -5.41 9.88
C CYS A 10 4.04 -4.20 10.29
N ASN A 11 2.83 -4.08 9.75
CA ASN A 11 1.88 -2.99 10.02
C ASN A 11 2.36 -1.57 9.68
N THR A 12 3.50 -1.43 8.98
CA THR A 12 4.00 -0.12 8.56
C THR A 12 3.12 0.44 7.45
N GLU A 13 2.73 1.70 7.61
CA GLU A 13 1.99 2.45 6.60
C GLU A 13 2.94 3.09 5.58
N GLY A 14 2.46 3.24 4.35
CA GLY A 14 3.19 3.85 3.26
C GLY A 14 2.28 4.58 2.30
N LEU A 15 2.89 5.33 1.39
CA LEU A 15 2.21 6.05 0.33
C LEU A 15 2.57 5.45 -1.01
N LEU A 16 1.56 5.13 -1.81
CA LEU A 16 1.70 4.62 -3.16
C LEU A 16 1.18 5.65 -4.17
N ASN A 17 2.09 6.17 -4.98
CA ASN A 17 1.75 7.07 -6.08
C ASN A 17 1.49 6.25 -7.35
N VAL A 18 0.23 6.17 -7.76
CA VAL A 18 -0.20 5.53 -9.01
C VAL A 18 -1.22 6.40 -9.71
N SER A 19 -1.23 6.38 -11.05
CA SER A 19 -2.11 7.21 -11.88
C SER A 19 -3.50 6.60 -12.14
N PHE A 20 -3.81 5.46 -11.52
CA PHE A 20 -5.07 4.72 -11.70
C PHE A 20 -5.74 4.43 -10.36
N ASP A 21 -7.05 4.19 -10.41
CA ASP A 21 -7.84 3.85 -9.23
C ASP A 21 -7.57 2.40 -8.79
N ILE A 22 -7.23 2.22 -7.51
CA ILE A 22 -7.00 0.92 -6.89
C ILE A 22 -8.02 0.60 -5.79
N SER A 23 -9.06 1.41 -5.62
CA SER A 23 -10.11 1.25 -4.61
C SER A 23 -10.76 -0.13 -4.59
N ARG A 24 -10.85 -0.80 -5.75
CA ARG A 24 -11.46 -2.13 -5.90
C ARG A 24 -10.49 -3.29 -5.65
N GLN A 25 -9.20 -3.02 -5.47
CA GLN A 25 -8.21 -4.07 -5.22
C GLN A 25 -8.26 -4.49 -3.75
N LYS A 26 -8.30 -5.79 -3.49
CA LYS A 26 -8.31 -6.30 -2.11
C LYS A 26 -6.97 -6.08 -1.40
N SER A 27 -5.88 -6.23 -2.14
CA SER A 27 -4.52 -6.01 -1.65
C SER A 27 -3.60 -5.75 -2.84
N ILE A 28 -2.44 -5.17 -2.55
CA ILE A 28 -1.39 -4.98 -3.54
C ILE A 28 -0.11 -5.67 -3.09
N TYR A 29 0.68 -6.15 -4.04
CA TYR A 29 2.01 -6.68 -3.75
C TYR A 29 3.04 -5.57 -3.96
N HIS A 30 3.59 -5.04 -2.86
CA HIS A 30 4.45 -3.86 -2.86
C HIS A 30 5.62 -4.01 -1.88
N TYR A 31 6.73 -3.34 -2.19
CA TYR A 31 7.93 -3.35 -1.38
C TYR A 31 7.73 -2.64 -0.04
N CYS A 32 7.98 -3.35 1.06
CA CYS A 32 7.97 -2.75 2.39
C CYS A 32 9.40 -2.37 2.81
N ARG A 33 9.60 -1.08 3.12
CA ARG A 33 10.90 -0.55 3.58
C ARG A 33 11.36 -1.11 4.93
N VAL A 34 10.42 -1.53 5.78
CA VAL A 34 10.71 -2.12 7.10
C VAL A 34 11.03 -3.61 7.00
N CYS A 35 10.23 -4.39 6.26
CA CYS A 35 10.51 -5.81 6.02
C CYS A 35 11.68 -6.06 5.04
N LYS A 36 12.06 -5.05 4.26
CA LYS A 36 13.06 -5.12 3.18
C LYS A 36 12.76 -6.18 2.12
N LYS A 37 11.47 -6.45 1.88
CA LYS A 37 10.98 -7.41 0.89
C LYS A 37 9.62 -6.98 0.36
N ASN A 38 9.20 -7.56 -0.76
CA ASN A 38 7.85 -7.41 -1.25
C ASN A 38 6.89 -8.18 -0.33
N THR A 39 5.79 -7.54 0.04
CA THR A 39 4.73 -8.11 0.86
C THR A 39 3.38 -7.74 0.28
N PHE A 40 2.33 -8.43 0.73
CA PHE A 40 0.99 -7.90 0.54
C PHE A 40 0.80 -6.67 1.42
N ASN A 41 0.09 -5.67 0.88
CA ASN A 41 -0.29 -4.46 1.58
C ASN A 41 -1.80 -4.24 1.38
N GLU A 42 -2.46 -3.84 2.45
CA GLU A 42 -3.86 -3.41 2.43
C GLU A 42 -3.94 -1.97 1.94
N ILE A 43 -5.01 -1.64 1.21
CA ILE A 43 -5.29 -0.28 0.77
C ILE A 43 -6.16 0.38 1.84
N LEU A 44 -5.63 1.39 2.52
CA LEU A 44 -6.33 2.09 3.60
C LEU A 44 -7.23 3.21 3.07
N GLY A 45 -6.91 3.77 1.90
CA GLY A 45 -7.71 4.81 1.25
C GLY A 45 -6.89 5.76 0.40
N TYR A 46 -7.57 6.67 -0.29
CA TYR A 46 -6.96 7.77 -1.02
C TYR A 46 -6.75 8.96 -0.07
N ILE A 47 -5.59 9.61 -0.14
CA ILE A 47 -5.35 10.85 0.60
C ILE A 47 -5.74 12.01 -0.31
N GLU A 48 -6.75 12.78 0.06
CA GLU A 48 -7.10 14.05 -0.62
C GLU A 48 -6.09 15.15 -0.29
#